data_AF-A0A7S0VCD5-F1
#
_entry.id   AF-A0A7S0VCD5-F1
#
_cell.length_a   1.000
_cell.length_b   1.000
_cell.length_c   1.000
_cell.angle_alpha   90.00
_cell.angle_beta   90.00
_cell.angle_gamma   90.00
#
_symmetry.space_group_name_H-M   'P 1'
#
loop_
_entity.id
_entity.type
_entity.pdbx_description
1 polymer ?
#
loop_
_entity_poly.entity_id
_entity_poly.type
_entity_poly.pdbx_seq_one_letter_code
_entity_poly.pdbx_strand_id
1 'polypeptide(L)'
;GGACVVLDRCNCARGDRAEWLGLAMQPPKHCACVLFDADSGECAKRVAAREGHPTIPKGGGRKAVQSHARLLERPTEKEGFSRVYTVRDEEEARTLAARMMGLQSTWAAGN
;
A
#
# COMPACT_ATOMS: atom_id res chain seq x y z
N GLY A 1 -17.35 18.58 -2.17
CA GLY A 1 -16.83 17.21 -1.94
C GLY A 1 -15.32 17.28 -1.95
N GLY A 2 -14.65 16.72 -0.94
CA GLY A 2 -13.18 16.69 -0.89
C GLY A 2 -12.63 15.55 -1.75
N ALA A 3 -11.55 15.80 -2.48
CA ALA A 3 -10.83 14.76 -3.19
C ALA A 3 -10.00 13.92 -2.21
N CYS A 4 -10.04 12.59 -2.34
CA CYS A 4 -9.15 11.69 -1.63
C CYS A 4 -7.85 11.55 -2.42
N VAL A 5 -6.70 11.74 -1.75
CA VAL A 5 -5.38 11.59 -2.36
C VAL A 5 -4.76 10.29 -1.89
N VAL A 6 -4.30 9.47 -2.84
CA VAL A 6 -3.56 8.23 -2.57
C VAL A 6 -2.09 8.45 -2.95
N LEU A 7 -1.20 8.19 -1.99
CA LEU A 7 0.24 8.17 -2.21
C LEU A 7 0.70 6.73 -2.46
N ASP A 8 0.93 6.37 -3.72
CA ASP A 8 1.41 5.04 -4.10
C ASP A 8 2.94 4.97 -4.12
N ARG A 9 3.52 4.68 -2.95
CA ARG A 9 4.97 4.46 -2.74
C ARG A 9 5.17 3.36 -1.70
N CYS A 10 6.35 2.71 -1.72
CA CYS A 10 6.64 1.65 -0.77
C CYS A 10 6.77 2.13 0.69
N ASN A 11 7.31 3.33 0.92
CA ASN A 11 7.41 4.00 2.23
C ASN A 11 7.79 3.05 3.39
N CYS A 12 8.84 2.24 3.16
CA CYS A 12 9.21 1.14 4.05
C CYS A 12 9.70 1.65 5.41
N ALA A 13 10.49 2.72 5.42
CA ALA A 13 11.04 3.27 6.64
C ALA A 13 10.08 4.29 7.29
N ARG A 14 10.17 4.43 8.61
CA ARG A 14 9.43 5.44 9.37
C ARG A 14 9.75 6.86 8.90
N GLY A 15 11.02 7.11 8.55
CA GLY A 15 11.49 8.41 8.04
C GLY A 15 10.77 8.83 6.76
N ASP A 16 10.62 7.91 5.80
CA ASP A 16 9.90 8.16 4.54
C ASP A 16 8.46 8.62 4.82
N ARG A 17 7.78 7.95 5.77
CA ARG A 17 6.39 8.26 6.13
C ARG A 17 6.26 9.59 6.87
N ALA A 18 7.22 9.92 7.74
CA ALA A 18 7.25 11.18 8.46
C ALA A 18 7.40 12.38 7.50
N GLU A 19 8.22 12.25 6.47
CA GLU A 19 8.38 13.26 5.42
C GLU A 19 7.04 13.55 4.74
N TRP A 20 6.32 12.52 4.30
CA TRP A 20 5.02 12.69 3.64
C TRP A 20 3.95 13.25 4.56
N LEU A 21 3.91 12.84 5.83
CA LEU A 21 2.99 13.42 6.81
C LEU A 21 3.25 14.91 7.03
N GLY A 22 4.52 15.34 7.01
CA GLY A 22 4.90 16.75 7.09
C GLY A 22 4.50 17.55 5.84
N LEU A 23 4.56 16.94 4.66
CA LEU A 23 4.21 17.56 3.38
C LEU A 23 2.71 17.48 3.02
N ALA A 24 1.93 16.67 3.73
CA ALA A 24 0.52 16.40 3.38
C ALA A 24 -0.37 17.66 3.40
N MET A 25 0.09 18.77 4.00
CA MET A 25 -0.71 20.00 4.20
C MET A 25 -2.07 19.73 4.85
N GLN A 26 -2.20 18.61 5.54
CA GLN A 26 -3.38 18.13 6.23
C GLN A 26 -2.99 17.78 7.66
N PRO A 27 -3.87 18.02 8.65
CA PRO A 27 -3.65 17.50 9.99
C PRO A 27 -3.44 15.97 9.95
N PRO A 28 -2.43 15.41 10.64
CA PRO A 28 -2.14 13.97 10.62
C PRO A 28 -3.35 13.07 10.91
N LYS A 29 -4.30 13.57 11.72
CA LYS A 29 -5.60 12.94 12.00
C LYS A 29 -6.52 12.74 10.77
N HIS A 30 -6.15 13.24 9.59
CA HIS A 30 -6.84 12.99 8.32
C HIS A 30 -6.05 12.07 7.37
N CYS A 31 -4.87 11.62 7.78
CA CYS A 31 -4.03 10.71 7.01
C CYS A 31 -4.16 9.29 7.56
N ALA A 32 -4.58 8.35 6.72
CA ALA A 32 -4.55 6.92 7.04
C ALA A 32 -3.33 6.26 6.37
N CYS A 33 -2.83 5.19 6.97
CA CYS A 33 -1.78 4.33 6.40
C CYS A 33 -2.34 2.96 6.07
N VAL A 34 -1.91 2.38 4.94
CA VAL A 34 -2.24 1.00 4.55
C VAL A 34 -0.95 0.19 4.50
N LEU A 35 -0.84 -0.80 5.38
CA LEU A 35 0.20 -1.82 5.37
C LEU A 35 -0.27 -3.02 4.55
N PHE A 36 0.38 -3.27 3.43
CA PHE A 36 0.23 -4.53 2.70
C PHE A 36 1.13 -5.61 3.32
N ASP A 37 0.54 -6.50 4.09
CA ASP A 37 1.22 -7.56 4.87
C ASP A 37 1.35 -8.86 4.08
N ALA A 38 1.60 -8.75 2.78
CA ALA A 38 1.84 -9.89 1.91
C ALA A 38 3.25 -10.45 2.14
N ASP A 39 3.38 -11.78 2.16
CA ASP A 39 4.67 -12.44 2.32
C ASP A 39 5.67 -12.02 1.22
N SER A 40 6.91 -11.75 1.63
CA SER A 40 7.96 -11.29 0.71
C SER A 40 8.35 -12.34 -0.33
N GLY A 41 8.22 -13.64 -0.02
CA GLY A 41 8.42 -14.75 -0.94
C GLY A 41 7.34 -14.78 -2.02
N GLU A 42 6.09 -14.57 -1.64
CA GLU A 42 4.97 -14.42 -2.59
C GLU A 42 5.15 -13.18 -3.47
N CYS A 43 5.55 -12.05 -2.90
CA CYS A 43 5.90 -10.84 -3.66
C CYS A 43 7.03 -11.09 -4.67
N ALA A 44 8.06 -11.87 -4.28
CA ALA A 44 9.17 -12.23 -5.16
C ALA A 44 8.72 -13.13 -6.33
N LYS A 45 7.82 -14.10 -6.08
CA LYS A 45 7.23 -14.92 -7.15
C LYS A 45 6.42 -14.05 -8.12
N ARG A 46 5.57 -13.17 -7.58
CA ARG A 46 4.73 -12.26 -8.38
C ARG A 46 5.56 -11.34 -9.25
N VAL A 47 6.60 -10.70 -8.71
CA VAL A 47 7.43 -9.76 -9.51
C VAL A 47 8.23 -10.48 -10.60
N ALA A 48 8.70 -11.70 -10.34
CA ALA A 48 9.43 -12.48 -11.35
C ALA A 48 8.53 -12.90 -12.53
N ALA A 49 7.23 -13.13 -12.26
CA ALA A 49 6.24 -13.46 -13.27
C ALA A 49 5.68 -12.24 -14.04
N ARG A 50 5.93 -11.01 -13.57
CA ARG A 50 5.45 -9.79 -14.25
C ARG A 50 6.16 -9.60 -15.58
N GLU A 51 5.37 -9.18 -16.56
CA GLU A 51 5.83 -8.82 -17.89
C GLU A 51 5.54 -7.33 -18.15
N GLY A 52 6.26 -6.73 -19.10
CA GLY A 52 5.99 -5.35 -19.52
C GLY A 52 6.46 -4.24 -18.56
N HIS A 53 7.29 -4.53 -17.55
CA HIS A 53 7.85 -3.46 -16.71
C HIS A 53 8.92 -2.67 -17.48
N PRO A 54 8.86 -1.32 -17.53
CA PRO A 54 9.74 -0.50 -18.37
C PRO A 54 11.24 -0.67 -18.09
N THR A 55 11.61 -0.98 -16.85
CA THR A 55 13.01 -1.04 -16.39
C THR A 55 13.40 -2.36 -15.72
N ILE A 56 12.48 -3.34 -15.62
CA ILE A 56 12.74 -4.62 -14.96
C ILE A 56 12.39 -5.74 -15.94
N PRO A 57 13.38 -6.50 -16.42
CA PRO A 57 13.09 -7.61 -17.32
C PRO A 57 12.30 -8.71 -16.61
N LYS A 58 11.59 -9.53 -17.38
CA LYS A 58 10.91 -10.73 -16.89
C LYS A 58 11.90 -11.61 -16.11
N GLY A 59 11.45 -12.17 -14.98
CA GLY A 59 12.30 -12.90 -14.04
C GLY A 59 13.13 -12.01 -13.10
N GLY A 60 13.09 -10.68 -13.28
CA GLY A 60 13.77 -9.69 -12.45
C GLY A 60 13.00 -9.31 -11.16
N GLY A 61 13.39 -8.19 -10.55
CA GLY A 61 12.64 -7.56 -9.44
C GLY A 61 12.80 -8.22 -8.06
N ARG A 62 13.23 -9.49 -7.97
CA ARG A 62 13.43 -10.18 -6.68
C ARG A 62 14.33 -9.42 -5.71
N LYS A 63 15.45 -8.85 -6.20
CA LYS A 63 16.37 -8.07 -5.37
C LYS A 63 15.71 -6.81 -4.78
N ALA A 64 14.83 -6.16 -5.55
CA ALA A 64 14.10 -4.98 -5.08
C ALA A 64 13.12 -5.36 -3.96
N VAL A 65 12.35 -6.44 -4.13
CA VAL A 65 11.43 -6.96 -3.10
C VAL A 65 12.20 -7.28 -1.81
N GLN A 66 13.34 -7.98 -1.91
CA GLN A 66 14.18 -8.31 -0.75
C GLN A 66 14.74 -7.07 -0.07
N SER A 67 15.12 -6.04 -0.83
CA SER A 67 15.59 -4.77 -0.27
C SER A 67 14.48 -4.06 0.52
N HIS A 68 13.28 -3.96 -0.05
CA HIS A 68 12.15 -3.34 0.64
C HIS A 68 11.72 -4.11 1.89
N ALA A 69 11.69 -5.45 1.83
CA ALA A 69 11.37 -6.29 2.99
C ALA A 69 12.35 -6.08 4.15
N ARG A 70 13.63 -5.85 3.88
CA ARG A 70 14.64 -5.55 4.92
C ARG A 70 14.48 -4.17 5.54
N LEU A 71 13.98 -3.20 4.77
CA LEU A 71 13.79 -1.82 5.22
C LEU A 71 12.42 -1.60 5.90
N LEU A 72 11.50 -2.54 5.79
CA LEU A 72 10.12 -2.36 6.25
C LEU A 72 10.05 -2.28 7.78
N GLU A 73 9.77 -1.08 8.27
CA GLU A 73 9.33 -0.83 9.64
C GLU A 73 7.80 -0.81 9.69
N ARG A 74 7.18 -1.73 10.42
CA ARG A 74 5.71 -1.79 10.51
C ARG A 74 5.14 -0.46 11.03
N PRO A 75 4.21 0.17 10.27
CA PRO A 75 3.63 1.45 10.67
C PRO A 75 2.76 1.31 11.91
N THR A 76 2.68 2.39 12.68
CA THR A 76 1.87 2.50 13.89
C THR A 76 1.15 3.84 13.94
N GLU A 77 0.00 3.90 14.62
CA GLU A 77 -0.73 5.17 14.83
C GLU A 77 0.09 6.21 15.60
N LYS A 78 1.11 5.78 16.37
CA LYS A 78 2.06 6.67 17.06
C LYS A 78 2.87 7.57 16.13
N GLU A 79 2.87 7.29 14.82
CA GLU A 79 3.48 8.15 13.80
C GLU A 79 2.62 9.35 13.41
N GLY A 80 1.36 9.41 13.90
CA GLY A 80 0.44 10.52 13.64
C GLY A 80 -0.71 10.17 12.69
N PHE A 81 -0.73 8.95 12.12
CA PHE A 81 -1.84 8.48 11.31
C PHE A 81 -3.14 8.39 12.13
N SER A 82 -4.26 8.72 11.50
CA SER A 82 -5.60 8.52 12.07
C SER A 82 -5.94 7.06 12.29
N ARG A 83 -5.44 6.19 11.40
CA ARG A 83 -5.60 4.75 11.42
C ARG A 83 -4.49 4.10 10.61
N VAL A 84 -4.04 2.94 11.06
CA VAL A 84 -3.26 2.00 10.25
C VAL A 84 -4.14 0.80 9.90
N TYR A 85 -4.35 0.56 8.61
CA TYR A 85 -5.04 -0.61 8.08
C TYR A 85 -4.02 -1.65 7.64
N THR A 86 -4.24 -2.91 8.01
CA THR A 86 -3.43 -4.03 7.51
C THR A 86 -4.25 -4.79 6.48
N VAL A 87 -3.64 -5.07 5.33
CA VAL A 87 -4.24 -5.77 4.19
C VAL A 87 -3.36 -6.96 3.84
N ARG A 88 -3.90 -8.17 3.93
CA ARG A 88 -3.16 -9.44 3.77
C ARG A 88 -3.31 -10.03 2.38
N ASP A 89 -4.42 -9.74 1.72
CA ASP A 89 -4.76 -10.25 0.40
C ASP A 89 -5.55 -9.24 -0.42
N GLU A 90 -5.90 -9.65 -1.65
CA GLU A 90 -6.59 -8.82 -2.62
C GLU A 90 -8.05 -8.55 -2.25
N GLU A 91 -8.70 -9.46 -1.50
CA GLU A 91 -10.08 -9.28 -1.06
C GLU A 91 -10.18 -8.21 0.03
N GLU A 92 -9.25 -8.24 0.99
CA GLU A 92 -9.12 -7.19 2.00
C GLU A 92 -8.80 -5.84 1.36
N ALA A 93 -7.93 -5.81 0.34
CA ALA A 93 -7.59 -4.61 -0.41
C ALA A 93 -8.83 -4.00 -1.08
N ARG A 94 -9.62 -4.83 -1.78
CA ARG A 94 -10.86 -4.40 -2.44
C ARG A 94 -11.89 -3.89 -1.43
N THR A 95 -12.07 -4.60 -0.32
CA THR A 95 -13.01 -4.22 0.74
C THR A 95 -12.63 -2.87 1.35
N LEU A 96 -11.35 -2.66 1.63
CA LEU A 96 -10.85 -1.40 2.16
C LEU A 96 -11.03 -0.25 1.14
N ALA A 97 -10.66 -0.47 -0.11
CA ALA A 97 -10.81 0.53 -1.17
C ALA A 97 -12.27 0.96 -1.35
N ALA A 98 -13.21 -0.01 -1.39
CA ALA A 98 -14.64 0.27 -1.49
C ALA A 98 -15.13 1.13 -0.32
N ARG A 99 -14.73 0.78 0.91
CA ARG A 99 -15.06 1.53 2.12
C ARG A 99 -14.49 2.95 2.11
N MET A 100 -13.24 3.13 1.70
CA MET A 100 -12.56 4.45 1.74
C MET A 100 -13.01 5.39 0.62
N MET A 101 -13.33 4.84 -0.55
CA MET A 101 -13.74 5.62 -1.72
C MET A 101 -15.25 5.83 -1.81
N GLY A 102 -16.03 5.28 -0.87
CA GLY A 102 -17.49 5.33 -0.92
C GLY A 102 -18.08 4.61 -2.13
N LEU A 103 -17.32 3.69 -2.73
CA LEU A 103 -17.81 2.86 -3.82
C LEU A 103 -18.77 1.84 -3.20
N GLN A 104 -20.07 2.03 -3.38
CA GLN A 104 -21.04 0.98 -3.13
C GLN A 104 -20.65 -0.21 -4.01
N SER A 105 -20.58 -1.41 -3.43
CA SER A 105 -20.29 -2.65 -4.16
C SER A 105 -21.39 -2.87 -5.20
N THR A 106 -21.17 -2.43 -6.44
CA THR A 106 -22.02 -2.77 -7.59
C THR A 106 -21.53 -4.09 -8.18
N TRP A 107 -21.47 -5.13 -7.36
CA TRP A 107 -21.49 -6.50 -7.85
C TRP A 107 -22.85 -7.07 -7.51
N ALA A 108 -23.83 -6.75 -8.36
CA ALA A 108 -24.96 -7.64 -8.54
C ALA A 108 -24.37 -8.95 -9.08
N ALA A 109 -24.57 -10.03 -8.33
CA ALA A 109 -24.35 -11.37 -8.84
C ALA A 109 -25.13 -11.49 -10.17
N GLY A 110 -24.40 -11.51 -11.28
CA GLY A 110 -24.95 -11.85 -12.58
C GLY A 110 -25.24 -13.34 -12.59
N ASN A 111 -26.54 -13.64 -12.61
CA ASN A 111 -27.25 -14.86 -13.00
C ASN A 111 -26.43 -16.15 -13.22
#